data_AF-A0A2N2I4M2-F1
#
_entry.id   AF-A0A2N2I4M2-F1
#
_cell.length_a   1.000
_cell.length_b   1.000
_cell.length_c   1.000
_cell.angle_alpha   90.00
_cell.angle_beta   90.00
_cell.angle_gamma   90.00
#
_symmetry.space_group_name_H-M   'P 1'
#
loop_
_entity.id
_entity.type
_entity.pdbx_description
1 polymer ?
#
loop_
_entity_poly.entity_id
_entity_poly.type
_entity_poly.pdbx_seq_one_letter_code
_entity_poly.pdbx_strand_id
1 'polypeptide(L)'
;MTIPIVYVPAPAVFPELTQGFDSFCSLVRSLSRTDVLFWCARINLLLSNPNAATRIDVQRWGLAKFFGYDEIQRVERFAQERGGADKVMVFSRAQLLELFRWSCLLAEDNDDDGTTFENPEVRRRFAQAALMASGVWSDRVYANGLPASDDRGADRRTASPTIRRAVADNLHGLDLQRALARGSSIYDKHIRLHDPGFHDDFKQTTGLGLDHYPLSLCGLMVDFCNVTLENVDKQPGIFNPSSLMPATNPGALDAVARFVELESRTP
;
A
#
# COMPACT_ATOMS: atom_id res chain seq x y z
N MET A 1 9.17 -26.28 -9.86
CA MET A 1 9.11 -25.96 -8.42
C MET A 1 9.61 -24.52 -8.28
N THR A 2 8.73 -23.58 -8.00
CA THR A 2 9.08 -22.15 -7.87
C THR A 2 9.80 -21.96 -6.54
N ILE A 3 11.05 -21.52 -6.57
CA ILE A 3 11.81 -21.17 -5.35
C ILE A 3 11.05 -20.03 -4.64
N PRO A 4 10.73 -20.15 -3.35
CA PRO A 4 10.00 -19.12 -2.62
C PRO A 4 10.84 -17.83 -2.54
N ILE A 5 10.17 -16.69 -2.64
CA ILE A 5 10.81 -15.38 -2.49
C ILE A 5 11.19 -15.19 -1.01
N VAL A 6 12.40 -14.74 -0.77
CA VAL A 6 12.93 -14.46 0.57
C VAL A 6 12.87 -12.96 0.84
N TYR A 7 12.19 -12.55 1.89
CA TYR A 7 12.17 -11.15 2.32
C TYR A 7 13.53 -10.79 2.93
N VAL A 8 14.06 -9.63 2.56
CA VAL A 8 15.35 -9.16 3.09
C VAL A 8 15.14 -8.72 4.54
N PRO A 9 15.85 -9.33 5.52
CA PRO A 9 15.69 -8.98 6.92
C PRO A 9 16.49 -7.70 7.24
N ALA A 10 15.96 -6.85 8.13
CA ALA A 10 16.62 -5.63 8.59
C ALA A 10 18.11 -5.82 8.97
N PRO A 11 18.54 -6.83 9.77
CA PRO A 11 19.93 -6.98 10.17
C PRO A 11 20.88 -7.38 9.04
N ALA A 12 20.37 -7.88 7.90
CA ALA A 12 21.22 -8.14 6.74
C ALA A 12 21.66 -6.83 6.06
N VAL A 13 20.89 -5.75 6.23
CA VAL A 13 21.16 -4.45 5.61
C VAL A 13 21.69 -3.44 6.62
N PHE A 14 21.13 -3.44 7.83
CA PHE A 14 21.46 -2.53 8.93
C PHE A 14 21.85 -3.32 10.19
N PRO A 15 23.07 -3.86 10.27
CA PRO A 15 23.54 -4.68 11.39
C PRO A 15 23.59 -3.91 12.72
N GLU A 16 23.61 -2.58 12.68
CA GLU A 16 23.54 -1.72 13.85
C GLU A 16 22.14 -1.63 14.48
N LEU A 17 21.09 -2.06 13.77
CA LEU A 17 19.73 -2.01 14.31
C LEU A 17 19.51 -3.10 15.36
N THR A 18 19.11 -2.65 16.55
CA THR A 18 18.55 -3.54 17.56
C THR A 18 17.24 -4.14 17.04
N GLN A 19 17.15 -5.47 17.03
CA GLN A 19 15.94 -6.17 16.62
C GLN A 19 14.90 -6.16 17.74
N GLY A 20 13.63 -6.09 17.37
CA GLY A 20 12.51 -6.19 18.32
C GLY A 20 11.43 -5.15 18.07
N PHE A 21 10.26 -5.44 18.64
CA PHE A 21 9.08 -4.60 18.48
C PHE A 21 9.25 -3.22 19.14
N ASP A 22 9.90 -3.13 20.29
CA ASP A 22 10.15 -1.84 20.96
C ASP A 22 11.07 -0.92 20.13
N SER A 23 12.14 -1.48 19.56
CA SER A 23 13.03 -0.76 18.65
C SER A 23 12.30 -0.30 17.39
N PHE A 24 11.41 -1.14 16.84
CA PHE A 24 10.55 -0.76 15.72
C PHE A 24 9.62 0.40 16.09
N CYS A 25 8.91 0.33 17.23
CA CYS A 25 8.04 1.40 17.69
C CYS A 25 8.81 2.71 17.94
N SER A 26 10.00 2.63 18.54
CA SER A 26 10.85 3.80 18.75
C SER A 26 11.26 4.45 17.43
N LEU A 27 11.59 3.64 16.43
CA LEU A 27 11.95 4.14 15.10
C LEU A 27 10.74 4.79 14.40
N VAL A 28 9.56 4.15 14.45
CA VAL A 28 8.33 4.71 13.87
C VAL A 28 7.97 6.06 14.50
N ARG A 29 8.09 6.21 15.82
CA ARG A 29 7.85 7.49 16.51
C ARG A 29 8.81 8.61 16.09
N SER A 30 9.99 8.26 15.58
CA SER A 30 11.00 9.22 15.13
C SER A 30 10.78 9.72 13.70
N LEU A 31 9.76 9.20 13.01
CA LEU A 31 9.43 9.55 11.64
C LEU A 31 8.21 10.48 11.61
N SER A 32 8.17 11.36 10.61
CA SER A 32 6.96 12.12 10.25
C SER A 32 5.87 11.14 9.79
N ARG A 33 4.67 11.24 10.38
CA ARG A 33 3.53 10.42 9.94
C ARG A 33 3.23 10.71 8.48
N THR A 34 3.06 11.97 8.09
CA THR A 34 2.80 12.39 6.72
C THR A 34 3.77 11.74 5.73
N ASP A 35 5.08 11.92 5.91
CA ASP A 35 6.09 11.43 4.95
C ASP A 35 6.05 9.90 4.83
N VAL A 36 5.89 9.18 5.94
CA VAL A 36 5.81 7.72 5.93
C VAL A 36 4.57 7.22 5.21
N LEU A 37 3.41 7.83 5.45
CA LEU A 37 2.18 7.44 4.75
C LEU A 37 2.30 7.68 3.24
N PHE A 38 2.89 8.81 2.84
CA PHE A 38 3.14 9.11 1.43
C PHE A 38 4.10 8.13 0.77
N TRP A 39 5.22 7.78 1.41
CA TRP A 39 6.14 6.77 0.87
C TRP A 39 5.49 5.38 0.79
N CYS A 40 4.78 4.96 1.84
CA CYS A 40 4.08 3.68 1.84
C CYS A 40 3.06 3.61 0.70
N ALA A 41 2.23 4.64 0.55
CA ALA A 41 1.24 4.71 -0.53
C ALA A 41 1.91 4.67 -1.92
N ARG A 42 2.95 5.49 -2.13
CA ARG A 42 3.66 5.58 -3.41
C ARG A 42 4.30 4.27 -3.83
N ILE A 43 5.04 3.62 -2.94
CA ILE A 43 5.66 2.32 -3.22
C ILE A 43 4.57 1.26 -3.44
N ASN A 44 3.49 1.29 -2.64
CA ASN A 44 2.38 0.36 -2.78
C ASN A 44 1.67 0.51 -4.13
N LEU A 45 1.51 1.73 -4.65
CA LEU A 45 0.98 1.97 -6.00
C LEU A 45 1.86 1.31 -7.07
N LEU A 46 3.18 1.53 -7.01
CA LEU A 46 4.12 0.90 -7.94
C LEU A 46 4.10 -0.63 -7.88
N LEU A 47 4.04 -1.21 -6.67
CA LEU A 47 3.96 -2.66 -6.47
C LEU A 47 2.61 -3.26 -6.91
N SER A 48 1.55 -2.45 -6.87
CA SER A 48 0.20 -2.88 -7.20
C SER A 48 -0.11 -2.74 -8.70
N ASN A 49 0.67 -1.95 -9.44
CA ASN A 49 0.42 -1.65 -10.85
C ASN A 49 0.96 -2.77 -11.76
N PRO A 50 0.11 -3.61 -12.36
CA PRO A 50 0.56 -4.72 -13.20
C PRO A 50 1.16 -4.25 -14.54
N ASN A 51 0.97 -2.98 -14.91
CA ASN A 51 1.32 -2.44 -16.22
C ASN A 51 2.55 -1.51 -16.20
N ALA A 52 3.05 -1.13 -15.02
CA ALA A 52 4.06 -0.06 -14.91
C ALA A 52 5.51 -0.54 -15.00
N ALA A 53 5.84 -1.69 -14.41
CA ALA A 53 7.22 -2.12 -14.24
C ALA A 53 7.29 -3.59 -13.79
N THR A 54 8.42 -4.26 -14.05
CA THR A 54 8.64 -5.56 -13.41
C THR A 54 8.89 -5.37 -11.92
N ARG A 55 8.63 -6.41 -11.12
CA ARG A 55 8.93 -6.38 -9.67
C ARG A 55 10.38 -5.95 -9.41
N ILE A 56 11.33 -6.47 -10.20
CA ILE A 56 12.76 -6.17 -10.04
C ILE A 56 13.03 -4.67 -10.24
N ASP A 57 12.39 -4.04 -11.22
CA ASP A 57 12.57 -2.62 -11.49
C ASP A 57 12.04 -1.75 -10.35
N VAL A 58 10.89 -2.12 -9.77
CA VAL A 58 10.35 -1.43 -8.60
C VAL A 58 11.26 -1.60 -7.38
N GLN A 59 11.82 -2.80 -7.16
CA GLN A 59 12.79 -3.01 -6.07
C GLN A 59 14.05 -2.17 -6.28
N ARG A 60 14.60 -2.11 -7.50
CA ARG A 60 15.78 -1.29 -7.83
C ARG A 60 15.52 0.20 -7.62
N TRP A 61 14.36 0.68 -8.06
CA TRP A 61 13.95 2.06 -7.82
C TRP A 61 13.88 2.36 -6.32
N GLY A 62 13.25 1.49 -5.53
CA GLY A 62 13.18 1.64 -4.08
C GLY A 62 14.57 1.63 -3.42
N LEU A 63 15.46 0.74 -3.84
CA LEU A 63 16.85 0.71 -3.36
C LEU A 63 17.57 2.03 -3.63
N ALA A 64 17.52 2.52 -4.88
CA ALA A 64 18.15 3.77 -5.26
C ALA A 64 17.55 5.00 -4.54
N LYS A 65 16.26 4.95 -4.19
CA LYS A 65 15.56 6.06 -3.54
C LYS A 65 15.83 6.13 -2.03
N PHE A 66 15.93 4.98 -1.35
CA PHE A 66 15.89 4.93 0.12
C PHE A 66 17.17 4.44 0.80
N PHE A 67 18.10 3.84 0.06
CA PHE A 67 19.30 3.22 0.62
C PHE A 67 20.57 3.91 0.12
N GLY A 68 21.56 3.99 1.00
CA GLY A 68 22.92 4.40 0.64
C GLY A 68 23.68 3.29 -0.09
N TYR A 69 24.85 3.64 -0.64
CA TYR A 69 25.69 2.72 -1.42
C TYR A 69 26.02 1.43 -0.66
N ASP A 70 26.47 1.53 0.59
CA ASP A 70 26.86 0.37 1.40
C ASP A 70 25.68 -0.56 1.70
N GLU A 71 24.49 0.01 1.86
CA GLU A 71 23.27 -0.75 2.15
C GLU A 71 22.77 -1.47 0.90
N ILE A 72 22.85 -0.82 -0.27
CA ILE A 72 22.58 -1.46 -1.57
C ILE A 72 23.52 -2.64 -1.78
N GLN A 73 24.83 -2.47 -1.51
CA GLN A 73 25.81 -3.56 -1.61
C GLN A 73 25.50 -4.75 -0.69
N ARG A 74 25.00 -4.50 0.52
CA ARG A 74 24.56 -5.56 1.44
C ARG A 74 23.32 -6.30 0.91
N VAL A 75 22.35 -5.59 0.34
CA VAL A 75 21.18 -6.20 -0.30
C VAL A 75 21.60 -7.06 -1.50
N GLU A 76 22.51 -6.57 -2.34
CA GLU A 76 23.02 -7.31 -3.49
C GLU A 76 23.74 -8.59 -3.09
N ARG A 77 24.58 -8.53 -2.05
CA ARG A 77 25.24 -9.72 -1.48
C ARG A 77 24.21 -10.73 -0.95
N PHE A 78 23.23 -10.27 -0.18
CA PHE A 78 22.14 -11.12 0.31
C PHE A 78 21.37 -11.76 -0.86
N ALA A 79 21.12 -11.02 -1.94
CA ALA A 79 20.47 -11.55 -3.13
C ALA A 79 21.30 -12.65 -3.82
N GLN A 80 22.61 -12.44 -3.96
CA GLN A 80 23.53 -13.42 -4.55
C GLN A 80 23.55 -14.73 -3.77
N GLU A 81 23.61 -14.66 -2.43
CA GLU A 81 23.56 -15.82 -1.54
C GLU A 81 22.23 -16.59 -1.62
N ARG A 82 21.15 -15.94 -2.09
CA ARG A 82 19.81 -16.53 -2.24
C ARG A 82 19.45 -16.91 -3.68
N GLY A 83 20.41 -16.85 -4.60
CA GLY A 83 20.23 -17.28 -5.98
C GLY A 83 19.74 -16.21 -6.96
N GLY A 84 19.84 -14.93 -6.59
CA GLY A 84 19.61 -13.79 -7.48
C GLY A 84 18.59 -12.78 -6.99
N ALA A 85 18.55 -11.62 -7.66
CA ALA A 85 17.64 -10.52 -7.34
C ALA A 85 16.15 -10.89 -7.52
N ASP A 86 15.84 -11.86 -8.37
CA ASP A 86 14.48 -12.38 -8.56
C ASP A 86 14.02 -13.27 -7.40
N LYS A 87 14.92 -13.67 -6.50
CA LYS A 87 14.61 -14.51 -5.33
C LYS A 87 14.43 -13.73 -4.04
N VAL A 88 14.71 -12.42 -4.04
CA VAL A 88 14.60 -11.58 -2.85
C VAL A 88 13.58 -10.46 -3.02
N MET A 89 13.07 -9.96 -1.88
CA MET A 89 12.12 -8.85 -1.84
C MET A 89 12.45 -7.92 -0.68
N VAL A 90 12.73 -6.65 -1.00
CA VAL A 90 13.07 -5.58 -0.06
C VAL A 90 11.79 -4.87 0.38
N PHE A 91 10.98 -4.46 -0.60
CA PHE A 91 9.68 -3.83 -0.42
C PHE A 91 8.55 -4.77 -0.85
N SER A 92 7.57 -4.94 0.02
CA SER A 92 6.32 -5.67 -0.28
C SER A 92 5.09 -4.91 0.20
N ARG A 93 3.94 -5.17 -0.42
CA ARG A 93 2.68 -4.51 -0.05
C ARG A 93 2.31 -4.75 1.42
N ALA A 94 2.40 -6.00 1.85
CA ALA A 94 2.13 -6.41 3.23
C ALA A 94 2.96 -5.65 4.27
N GLN A 95 4.27 -5.55 4.04
CA GLN A 95 5.20 -4.79 4.88
C GLN A 95 4.87 -3.30 4.92
N LEU A 96 4.56 -2.69 3.77
CA LEU A 96 4.22 -1.27 3.67
C LEU A 96 2.90 -0.96 4.38
N LEU A 97 1.90 -1.84 4.25
CA LEU A 97 0.63 -1.71 4.97
C LEU A 97 0.82 -1.88 6.48
N GLU A 98 1.76 -2.74 6.91
CA GLU A 98 2.09 -2.88 8.32
C GLU A 98 2.74 -1.60 8.86
N LEU A 99 3.72 -1.06 8.15
CA LEU A 99 4.33 0.22 8.52
C LEU A 99 3.29 1.34 8.53
N PHE A 100 2.44 1.44 7.50
CA PHE A 100 1.35 2.42 7.42
C PHE A 100 0.48 2.37 8.68
N ARG A 101 0.02 1.16 9.07
CA ARG A 101 -0.81 0.96 10.27
C ARG A 101 -0.11 1.48 11.53
N TRP A 102 1.15 1.13 11.74
CA TRP A 102 1.88 1.54 12.93
C TRP A 102 2.22 3.03 12.94
N SER A 103 2.48 3.63 11.78
CA SER A 103 2.68 5.08 11.65
C SER A 103 1.43 5.87 11.98
N CYS A 104 0.24 5.43 11.55
CA CYS A 104 -1.01 6.06 11.97
C CYS A 104 -1.21 6.03 13.50
N LEU A 105 -0.71 4.99 14.18
CA LEU A 105 -0.89 4.81 15.62
C LEU A 105 0.18 5.51 16.46
N LEU A 106 1.41 5.63 15.96
CA LEU A 106 2.59 5.98 16.76
C LEU A 106 3.34 7.21 16.27
N ALA A 107 3.41 7.45 14.97
CA ALA A 107 4.07 8.63 14.43
C ALA A 107 3.17 9.84 14.63
N GLU A 108 3.76 11.03 14.78
CA GLU A 108 3.05 12.30 14.90
C GLU A 108 3.31 13.17 13.67
N ASP A 109 2.37 14.07 13.39
CA ASP A 109 2.54 15.10 12.36
C ASP A 109 3.30 16.28 12.99
N ASN A 110 4.24 16.87 12.25
CA ASN A 110 5.03 18.02 12.68
C ASN A 110 4.84 19.20 11.72
N ASP A 111 5.17 20.41 12.17
CA ASP A 111 5.05 21.63 11.37
C ASP A 111 5.91 21.61 10.08
N ASP A 112 6.95 20.77 10.05
CA ASP A 112 7.86 20.58 8.92
C ASP A 112 7.58 19.32 8.08
N ASP A 113 6.45 18.65 8.31
CA ASP A 113 6.00 17.52 7.50
C ASP A 113 5.97 17.86 6.00
N GLY A 114 6.38 16.90 5.16
CA GLY A 114 6.49 17.10 3.71
C GLY A 114 7.78 17.82 3.28
N THR A 115 8.53 18.42 4.20
CA THR A 115 9.82 19.05 3.87
C THR A 115 11.01 18.08 3.97
N THR A 116 10.84 16.98 4.71
CA THR A 116 11.93 16.01 4.96
C THR A 116 11.99 14.88 3.93
N PHE A 117 11.10 14.91 2.94
CA PHE A 117 10.90 13.86 1.95
C PHE A 117 12.16 13.52 1.10
N GLU A 118 13.05 14.50 0.90
CA GLU A 118 14.30 14.32 0.16
C GLU A 118 15.52 14.11 1.08
N ASN A 119 15.35 14.20 2.41
CA ASN A 119 16.46 14.06 3.35
C ASN A 119 16.97 12.60 3.36
N PRO A 120 18.27 12.36 3.05
CA PRO A 120 18.84 11.01 3.01
C PRO A 120 18.71 10.24 4.33
N GLU A 121 18.87 10.91 5.48
CA GLU A 121 18.78 10.26 6.79
C GLU A 121 17.34 9.84 7.11
N VAL A 122 16.35 10.64 6.72
CA VAL A 122 14.94 10.30 6.93
C VAL A 122 14.53 9.14 6.02
N ARG A 123 14.97 9.15 4.75
CA ARG A 123 14.79 8.03 3.81
C ARG A 123 15.41 6.74 4.32
N ARG A 124 16.61 6.84 4.87
CA ARG A 124 17.31 5.71 5.50
C ARG A 124 16.53 5.17 6.69
N ARG A 125 16.03 6.02 7.60
CA ARG A 125 15.17 5.59 8.72
C ARG A 125 13.87 4.97 8.25
N PHE A 126 13.26 5.49 7.19
CA PHE A 126 12.10 4.86 6.56
C PHE A 126 12.43 3.45 6.05
N ALA A 127 13.56 3.27 5.35
CA ALA A 127 14.00 1.96 4.89
C ALA A 127 14.21 0.97 6.05
N GLN A 128 14.84 1.43 7.13
CA GLN A 128 15.01 0.66 8.36
C GLN A 128 13.65 0.23 8.93
N ALA A 129 12.70 1.17 9.07
CA ALA A 129 11.37 0.90 9.60
C ALA A 129 10.58 -0.06 8.71
N ALA A 130 10.67 0.10 7.38
CA ALA A 130 10.05 -0.81 6.43
C ALA A 130 10.61 -2.22 6.60
N LEU A 131 11.93 -2.42 6.61
CA LEU A 131 12.51 -3.75 6.81
C LEU A 131 12.13 -4.39 8.14
N MET A 132 12.06 -3.60 9.23
CA MET A 132 11.58 -4.10 10.53
C MET A 132 10.08 -4.46 10.50
N ALA A 133 9.26 -3.68 9.78
CA ALA A 133 7.83 -3.97 9.61
C ALA A 133 7.58 -5.31 8.90
N SER A 134 8.52 -5.78 8.07
CA SER A 134 8.45 -7.12 7.46
C SER A 134 8.53 -8.22 8.52
N GLY A 135 9.41 -8.05 9.52
CA GLY A 135 9.51 -8.95 10.67
C GLY A 135 8.23 -8.92 11.52
N VAL A 136 7.76 -7.72 11.88
CA VAL A 136 6.52 -7.53 12.65
C VAL A 136 5.30 -8.16 11.95
N TRP A 137 5.17 -7.95 10.63
CA TRP A 137 4.13 -8.57 9.83
C TRP A 137 4.28 -10.10 9.80
N SER A 138 5.50 -10.60 9.59
CA SER A 138 5.78 -12.03 9.54
C SER A 138 5.47 -12.72 10.86
N ASP A 139 5.83 -12.13 11.99
CA ASP A 139 5.51 -12.68 13.32
C ASP A 139 4.00 -12.73 13.53
N ARG A 140 3.28 -11.67 13.16
CA ARG A 140 1.82 -11.64 13.26
C ARG A 140 1.14 -12.70 12.39
N VAL A 141 1.67 -12.94 11.18
CA VAL A 141 1.08 -13.85 10.19
C VAL A 141 1.47 -15.31 10.45
N TYR A 142 2.74 -15.57 10.76
CA TYR A 142 3.29 -16.92 10.84
C TYR A 142 3.47 -17.43 12.27
N ALA A 143 3.93 -16.59 13.22
CA ALA A 143 4.15 -17.05 14.60
C ALA A 143 2.84 -17.25 15.37
N ASN A 144 1.81 -16.43 15.11
CA ASN A 144 0.48 -16.61 15.71
C ASN A 144 -0.46 -17.51 14.87
N GLY A 145 -0.07 -17.86 13.64
CA GLY A 145 -0.93 -18.51 12.65
C GLY A 145 -0.68 -20.00 12.45
N LEU A 146 0.46 -20.54 12.88
CA LEU A 146 0.81 -21.95 12.75
C LEU A 146 0.84 -22.59 14.14
N PRO A 147 -0.27 -23.19 14.62
CA PRO A 147 -0.19 -24.02 15.80
C PRO A 147 0.80 -25.17 15.51
N ALA A 148 1.69 -25.44 16.45
CA ALA A 148 2.48 -26.66 16.44
C ALA A 148 1.66 -27.70 17.21
N SER A 149 0.70 -28.34 16.56
CA SER A 149 0.00 -29.50 17.13
C SER A 149 0.36 -30.76 16.35
N ASP A 150 0.14 -31.93 16.96
CA ASP A 150 0.32 -33.21 16.27
C ASP A 150 -0.74 -33.43 15.17
N ASP A 151 -1.83 -32.64 15.15
CA ASP A 151 -2.88 -32.70 14.12
C ASP A 151 -2.65 -31.66 13.02
N ARG A 152 -1.94 -32.11 11.98
CA ARG A 152 -1.70 -31.36 10.74
C ARG A 152 -2.98 -30.86 10.05
N GLY A 153 -4.13 -31.52 10.27
CA GLY A 153 -5.44 -31.12 9.74
C GLY A 153 -6.06 -29.96 10.50
N ALA A 154 -5.93 -29.94 11.83
CA ALA A 154 -6.32 -28.81 12.66
C ALA A 154 -5.42 -27.59 12.40
N ASP A 155 -4.11 -27.77 12.32
CA ASP A 155 -3.15 -26.69 12.07
C ASP A 155 -3.41 -26.00 10.72
N ARG A 156 -3.74 -26.78 9.68
CA ARG A 156 -4.12 -26.23 8.37
C ARG A 156 -5.40 -25.40 8.41
N ARG A 157 -6.41 -25.81 9.20
CA ARG A 157 -7.66 -25.05 9.32
C ARG A 157 -7.46 -23.74 10.06
N THR A 158 -6.61 -23.74 11.09
CA THR A 158 -6.27 -22.54 11.88
C THR A 158 -5.36 -21.58 11.11
N ALA A 159 -4.41 -22.09 10.33
CA ALA A 159 -3.50 -21.28 9.53
C ALA A 159 -4.12 -20.71 8.25
N SER A 160 -5.16 -21.37 7.70
CA SER A 160 -5.74 -21.02 6.41
C SER A 160 -6.28 -19.58 6.31
N PRO A 161 -7.02 -19.02 7.31
CA PRO A 161 -7.42 -17.62 7.28
C PRO A 161 -6.23 -16.66 7.25
N THR A 162 -5.19 -16.93 8.03
CA THR A 162 -4.00 -16.08 8.13
C THR A 162 -3.17 -16.13 6.86
N ILE A 163 -3.03 -17.31 6.25
CA ILE A 163 -2.39 -17.49 4.93
C ILE A 163 -3.23 -16.81 3.84
N ARG A 164 -4.56 -16.94 3.86
CA ARG A 164 -5.44 -16.24 2.91
C ARG A 164 -5.31 -14.72 3.02
N ARG A 165 -5.20 -14.19 4.24
CA ARG A 165 -4.93 -12.77 4.47
C ARG A 165 -3.56 -12.37 3.95
N ALA A 166 -2.51 -13.16 4.21
CA ALA A 166 -1.18 -12.89 3.67
C ALA A 166 -1.14 -12.90 2.14
N VAL A 167 -1.91 -13.80 1.50
CA VAL A 167 -2.10 -13.80 0.05
C VAL A 167 -2.84 -12.53 -0.38
N ALA A 168 -3.95 -12.16 0.27
CA ALA A 168 -4.70 -10.94 -0.06
C ALA A 168 -3.85 -9.67 0.08
N ASP A 169 -3.06 -9.57 1.15
CA ASP A 169 -2.14 -8.45 1.41
C ASP A 169 -1.07 -8.33 0.31
N ASN A 170 -0.76 -9.41 -0.40
CA ASN A 170 0.28 -9.45 -1.46
C ASN A 170 -0.26 -9.61 -2.88
N LEU A 171 -1.57 -9.84 -3.08
CA LEU A 171 -2.17 -9.89 -4.41
C LEU A 171 -2.00 -8.52 -5.10
N HIS A 172 -1.54 -8.52 -6.35
CA HIS A 172 -1.62 -7.32 -7.19
C HIS A 172 -3.05 -6.76 -7.15
N GLY A 173 -3.18 -5.43 -7.27
CA GLY A 173 -4.48 -4.76 -7.21
C GLY A 173 -5.50 -5.53 -8.05
N LEU A 174 -6.70 -5.73 -7.49
CA LEU A 174 -7.83 -6.38 -8.16
C LEU A 174 -7.87 -5.96 -9.63
N ASP A 175 -8.24 -6.88 -10.54
CA ASP A 175 -8.58 -6.50 -11.92
C ASP A 175 -9.59 -5.35 -11.87
N LEU A 176 -9.06 -4.16 -12.09
CA LEU A 176 -9.72 -2.90 -11.79
C LEU A 176 -10.91 -2.69 -12.71
N GLN A 177 -10.81 -3.20 -13.95
CA GLN A 177 -11.91 -3.22 -14.90
C GLN A 177 -13.04 -4.12 -14.39
N ARG A 178 -12.72 -5.31 -13.88
CA ARG A 178 -13.72 -6.20 -13.26
C ARG A 178 -14.32 -5.62 -12.00
N ALA A 179 -13.53 -4.95 -11.16
CA ALA A 179 -14.01 -4.31 -9.94
C ALA A 179 -15.02 -3.20 -10.27
N LEU A 180 -14.69 -2.32 -11.22
CA LEU A 180 -15.60 -1.28 -11.72
C LEU A 180 -16.87 -1.86 -12.33
N ALA A 181 -16.75 -2.84 -13.23
CA ALA A 181 -17.90 -3.44 -13.88
C ALA A 181 -18.85 -4.12 -12.86
N ARG A 182 -18.29 -4.79 -11.86
CA ARG A 182 -19.08 -5.39 -10.76
C ARG A 182 -19.73 -4.32 -9.90
N GLY A 183 -18.98 -3.29 -9.49
CA GLY A 183 -19.49 -2.16 -8.73
C GLY A 183 -20.67 -1.50 -9.44
N SER A 184 -20.50 -1.11 -10.70
CA SER A 184 -21.56 -0.52 -11.52
C SER A 184 -22.78 -1.44 -11.62
N SER A 185 -22.60 -2.76 -11.80
CA SER A 185 -23.74 -3.69 -11.84
C SER A 185 -24.48 -3.80 -10.49
N ILE A 186 -23.79 -3.64 -9.37
CA ILE A 186 -24.41 -3.67 -8.04
C ILE A 186 -25.27 -2.41 -7.84
N TYR A 187 -24.70 -1.23 -8.08
CA TYR A 187 -25.40 0.04 -7.89
C TYR A 187 -26.54 0.23 -8.89
N ASP A 188 -26.34 -0.15 -10.15
CA ASP A 188 -27.33 0.09 -11.20
C ASP A 188 -28.49 -0.92 -11.17
N LYS A 189 -28.21 -2.20 -10.89
CA LYS A 189 -29.22 -3.27 -10.96
C LYS A 189 -29.72 -3.69 -9.59
N HIS A 190 -28.81 -4.10 -8.71
CA HIS A 190 -29.22 -4.74 -7.46
C HIS A 190 -29.75 -3.73 -6.45
N ILE A 191 -29.07 -2.61 -6.25
CA ILE A 191 -29.50 -1.60 -5.27
C ILE A 191 -30.81 -0.95 -5.72
N ARG A 192 -30.93 -0.55 -7.00
CA ARG A 192 -32.20 0.00 -7.52
C ARG A 192 -33.40 -0.95 -7.35
N LEU A 193 -33.18 -2.27 -7.42
CA LEU A 193 -34.26 -3.27 -7.24
C LEU A 193 -34.67 -3.45 -5.77
N HIS A 194 -33.74 -3.33 -4.83
CA HIS A 194 -33.98 -3.62 -3.42
C HIS A 194 -34.21 -2.37 -2.55
N ASP A 195 -33.74 -1.22 -3.00
CA ASP A 195 -33.94 0.08 -2.37
C ASP A 195 -34.17 1.16 -3.45
N PRO A 196 -35.43 1.34 -3.89
CA PRO A 196 -35.77 2.32 -4.91
C PRO A 196 -35.50 3.78 -4.50
N GLY A 197 -35.46 4.07 -3.20
CA GLY A 197 -35.20 5.42 -2.66
C GLY A 197 -33.71 5.76 -2.62
N PHE A 198 -32.84 4.74 -2.64
CA PHE A 198 -31.39 4.91 -2.53
C PHE A 198 -30.81 5.95 -3.49
N HIS A 199 -31.29 6.03 -4.74
CA HIS A 199 -30.72 6.97 -5.71
C HIS A 199 -30.95 8.42 -5.28
N ASP A 200 -32.15 8.72 -4.78
CA ASP A 200 -32.50 10.07 -4.33
C ASP A 200 -31.78 10.40 -3.02
N ASP A 201 -31.72 9.45 -2.09
CA ASP A 201 -30.98 9.59 -0.83
C ASP A 201 -29.48 9.80 -1.07
N PHE A 202 -28.88 9.00 -1.97
CA PHE A 202 -27.48 9.11 -2.35
C PHE A 202 -27.18 10.46 -2.99
N LYS A 203 -28.04 10.93 -3.91
CA LYS A 203 -27.88 12.22 -4.57
C LYS A 203 -28.10 13.38 -3.61
N GLN A 204 -29.07 13.30 -2.70
CA GLN A 204 -29.31 14.33 -1.70
C GLN A 204 -28.12 14.46 -0.72
N THR A 205 -27.53 13.32 -0.35
CA THR A 205 -26.43 13.27 0.61
C THR A 205 -25.10 13.70 -0.01
N THR A 206 -24.74 13.11 -1.15
CA THR A 206 -23.42 13.28 -1.77
C THR A 206 -23.39 14.40 -2.81
N GLY A 207 -24.53 14.77 -3.37
CA GLY A 207 -24.63 15.60 -4.57
C GLY A 207 -24.32 14.85 -5.87
N LEU A 208 -23.88 13.59 -5.81
CA LEU A 208 -23.58 12.76 -6.98
C LEU A 208 -24.80 11.92 -7.39
N GLY A 209 -25.07 11.87 -8.69
CA GLY A 209 -25.97 10.86 -9.24
C GLY A 209 -25.26 9.51 -9.34
N LEU A 210 -26.01 8.41 -9.26
CA LEU A 210 -25.46 7.07 -9.43
C LEU A 210 -24.79 6.86 -10.79
N ASP A 211 -25.20 7.60 -11.82
CA ASP A 211 -24.60 7.51 -13.15
C ASP A 211 -23.24 8.22 -13.24
N HIS A 212 -23.01 9.21 -12.35
CA HIS A 212 -21.75 9.96 -12.27
C HIS A 212 -20.74 9.30 -11.33
N TYR A 213 -21.22 8.56 -10.33
CA TYR A 213 -20.37 7.89 -9.35
C TYR A 213 -19.32 6.94 -9.98
N PRO A 214 -19.68 6.03 -10.92
CA PRO A 214 -18.69 5.21 -11.61
C PRO A 214 -17.68 6.02 -12.42
N LEU A 215 -18.07 7.16 -13.01
CA LEU A 215 -17.14 8.02 -13.76
C LEU A 215 -16.12 8.67 -12.83
N SER A 216 -16.54 9.12 -11.65
CA SER A 216 -15.65 9.64 -10.62
C SER A 216 -14.68 8.57 -10.11
N LEU A 217 -15.15 7.34 -9.89
CA LEU A 217 -14.30 6.20 -9.54
C LEU A 217 -13.32 5.84 -10.66
N CYS A 218 -13.76 5.86 -11.93
CA CYS A 218 -12.88 5.67 -13.08
C CYS A 218 -11.78 6.73 -13.12
N GLY A 219 -12.11 8.01 -12.87
CA GLY A 219 -11.13 9.09 -12.80
C GLY A 219 -10.08 8.85 -11.71
N LEU A 220 -10.53 8.58 -10.48
CA LEU A 220 -9.67 8.18 -9.35
C LEU A 220 -8.74 7.03 -9.76
N MET A 221 -9.29 5.99 -10.36
CA MET A 221 -8.55 4.80 -10.75
C MET A 221 -7.53 5.07 -11.85
N VAL A 222 -7.88 5.85 -12.87
CA VAL A 222 -6.92 6.26 -13.91
C VAL A 222 -5.75 7.00 -13.29
N ASP A 223 -6.00 7.93 -12.37
CA ASP A 223 -4.95 8.69 -11.70
C ASP A 223 -4.00 7.78 -10.90
N PHE A 224 -4.54 6.81 -10.16
CA PHE A 224 -3.71 5.86 -9.40
C PHE A 224 -3.01 4.81 -10.28
N CYS A 225 -3.64 4.39 -11.39
CA CYS A 225 -3.05 3.44 -12.34
C CYS A 225 -1.99 4.07 -13.24
N ASN A 226 -2.01 5.40 -13.38
CA ASN A 226 -1.03 6.09 -14.19
C ASN A 226 0.30 6.30 -13.47
N VAL A 227 0.42 5.91 -12.19
CA VAL A 227 1.70 6.00 -11.47
C VAL A 227 2.64 4.89 -11.95
N THR A 228 3.73 5.29 -12.60
CA THR A 228 4.79 4.43 -13.14
C THR A 228 6.17 4.90 -12.66
N LEU A 229 7.21 4.10 -12.86
CA LEU A 229 8.58 4.51 -12.50
C LEU A 229 9.05 5.78 -13.24
N GLU A 230 8.50 6.05 -14.42
CA GLU A 230 8.89 7.20 -15.26
C GLU A 230 8.29 8.51 -14.74
N ASN A 231 7.14 8.45 -14.07
CA ASN A 231 6.39 9.64 -13.68
C ASN A 231 6.12 9.75 -12.18
N VAL A 232 6.50 8.77 -11.34
CA VAL A 232 6.20 8.75 -9.90
C VAL A 232 6.66 9.99 -9.13
N ASP A 233 7.76 10.63 -9.57
CA ASP A 233 8.24 11.87 -8.95
C ASP A 233 7.46 13.12 -9.42
N LYS A 234 6.76 13.05 -10.56
CA LYS A 234 5.96 14.15 -11.15
C LYS A 234 4.45 14.00 -10.86
N GLN A 235 3.97 12.76 -10.83
CA GLN A 235 2.61 12.36 -10.50
C GLN A 235 2.68 11.45 -9.28
N PRO A 236 2.68 12.01 -8.06
CA PRO A 236 2.92 11.25 -6.83
C PRO A 236 1.78 10.30 -6.45
N GLY A 237 0.77 10.13 -7.30
CA GLY A 237 -0.45 9.41 -6.99
C GLY A 237 -1.35 10.16 -6.01
N ILE A 238 -1.28 11.49 -5.99
CA ILE A 238 -2.21 12.32 -5.21
C ILE A 238 -3.36 12.66 -6.13
N PHE A 239 -4.53 12.08 -5.83
CA PHE A 239 -5.74 12.43 -6.55
C PHE A 239 -6.09 13.89 -6.26
N ASN A 240 -6.13 14.70 -7.31
CA ASN A 240 -6.66 16.05 -7.24
C ASN A 240 -7.98 16.08 -8.03
N PRO A 241 -9.14 16.26 -7.38
CA PRO A 241 -10.42 16.36 -8.09
C PRO A 241 -10.39 17.38 -9.24
N SER A 242 -9.59 18.45 -9.13
CA SER A 242 -9.51 19.49 -10.15
C SER A 242 -8.76 19.06 -11.42
N SER A 243 -8.01 17.95 -11.41
CA SER A 243 -7.24 17.47 -12.56
C SER A 243 -8.11 16.73 -13.59
N LEU A 244 -9.21 16.10 -13.17
CA LEU A 244 -10.02 15.18 -13.99
C LEU A 244 -11.38 15.75 -14.40
N MET A 245 -11.94 16.64 -13.58
CA MET A 245 -13.36 17.01 -13.62
C MET A 245 -13.75 18.18 -14.53
N PRO A 246 -12.87 19.18 -14.85
CA PRO A 246 -13.27 20.29 -15.72
C PRO A 246 -13.69 19.89 -17.14
N ALA A 247 -13.19 18.75 -17.64
CA ALA A 247 -13.46 18.27 -18.99
C ALA A 247 -14.72 17.39 -19.11
N THR A 248 -15.27 16.88 -17.99
CA THR A 248 -16.30 15.83 -18.01
C THR A 248 -17.61 16.22 -17.31
N ASN A 249 -17.57 16.98 -16.20
CA ASN A 249 -18.78 17.51 -15.55
C ASN A 249 -18.44 18.67 -14.56
N PRO A 250 -18.73 19.93 -14.93
CA PRO A 250 -18.38 21.12 -14.12
C PRO A 250 -18.99 21.16 -12.71
N GLY A 251 -20.13 20.49 -12.47
CA GLY A 251 -20.79 20.44 -11.15
C GLY A 251 -20.37 19.25 -10.28
N ALA A 252 -19.57 18.33 -10.82
CA ALA A 252 -19.21 17.11 -10.12
C ALA A 252 -17.93 17.24 -9.29
N LEU A 253 -17.16 18.32 -9.43
CA LEU A 253 -16.00 18.58 -8.56
C LEU A 253 -16.41 18.67 -7.08
N ASP A 254 -17.38 19.53 -6.78
CA ASP A 254 -17.89 19.75 -5.42
C ASP A 254 -18.57 18.49 -4.86
N ALA A 255 -19.26 17.75 -5.74
CA ALA A 255 -19.93 16.52 -5.39
C ALA A 255 -18.94 15.37 -5.08
N VAL A 256 -17.84 15.26 -5.85
CA VAL A 256 -16.75 14.32 -5.58
C VAL A 256 -15.99 14.70 -4.31
N ALA A 257 -15.68 15.99 -4.11
CA ALA A 257 -15.04 16.46 -2.89
C ALA A 257 -15.87 16.13 -1.65
N ARG A 258 -17.18 16.41 -1.70
CA ARG A 258 -18.14 16.06 -0.64
C ARG A 258 -18.22 14.55 -0.41
N PHE A 259 -18.24 13.75 -1.49
CA PHE A 259 -18.23 12.30 -1.39
C PHE A 259 -16.98 11.78 -0.67
N VAL A 260 -15.79 12.25 -1.05
CA VAL A 260 -14.52 11.85 -0.40
C VAL A 260 -14.48 12.28 1.07
N GLU A 261 -15.00 13.47 1.38
CA GLU A 261 -15.11 13.96 2.77
C GLU A 261 -16.05 13.06 3.60
N LEU A 262 -17.19 12.62 3.05
CA LEU A 262 -18.12 11.72 3.73
C LEU A 262 -17.52 10.32 3.91
N GLU A 263 -16.90 9.76 2.88
CA GLU A 263 -16.22 8.45 2.95
C GLU A 263 -15.12 8.45 4.03
N SER A 264 -14.30 9.50 4.09
CA SER A 264 -13.22 9.61 5.09
C SER A 264 -13.70 9.73 6.55
N ARG A 265 -15.00 10.00 6.76
CA ARG A 265 -15.65 10.04 8.08
C ARG A 265 -16.32 8.71 8.46
N THR A 266 -16.31 7.72 7.58
CA THR A 266 -16.90 6.41 7.85
C THR A 266 -15.97 5.63 8.79
N PRO A 267 -16.44 5.20 9.98
CA PRO A 267 -15.60 4.55 10.99
C PRO A 267 -15.03 3.20 10.59
#